data_AF-A0A6P0TQM3-F1
#
_entry.id   AF-A0A6P0TQM3-F1
#
_cell.length_a   1.000
_cell.length_b   1.000
_cell.length_c   1.000
_cell.angle_alpha   90.00
_cell.angle_beta   90.00
_cell.angle_gamma   90.00
#
_symmetry.space_group_name_H-M   'P 1'
#
loop_
_entity.id
_entity.type
_entity.pdbx_description
1 polymer ?
#
loop_
_entity_poly.entity_id
_entity_poly.type
_entity_poly.pdbx_seq_one_letter_code
_entity_poly.pdbx_strand_id
1 'polypeptide(L)'
;MKYTYQYRIYPETSQKLILNNWLRICRYWYNRMLGERFNWWEQNRCPINACPLISHLPQLKDKPNYYNQKKQLPQLKKAIVEVKHSGEHLDFSQVYSTVLQDVCKRVEATFSRFVAGDRKGNCSGKPRFKSQSRYRSLNFPNADDSWLKFSSINSKWLCIFIPKIGLIKVRTHRIIPDGSKIKQISLTKKTDGWWINLSLEDKSIPELKTDNIQPTWENSIGLDAVLDKDIYLVQDGGNN
;
A
#
# COMPACT_ATOMS: atom_id res chain seq x y z
N MET A 1 -12.36 15.71 -0.04
CA MET A 1 -11.11 15.44 -0.80
C MET A 1 -10.14 14.53 -0.03
N LYS A 2 -9.41 13.64 -0.71
CA LYS A 2 -8.33 12.81 -0.11
C LYS A 2 -6.97 13.18 -0.70
N TYR A 3 -5.98 13.40 0.15
CA TYR A 3 -4.63 13.73 -0.28
C TYR A 3 -3.58 13.10 0.65
N THR A 4 -2.33 13.02 0.19
CA THR A 4 -1.25 12.35 0.94
C THR A 4 -0.07 13.28 1.15
N TYR A 5 0.36 13.44 2.40
CA TYR A 5 1.57 14.18 2.76
C TYR A 5 2.69 13.23 3.14
N GLN A 6 3.89 13.51 2.62
CA GLN A 6 5.08 12.70 2.86
C GLN A 6 6.09 13.48 3.71
N TYR A 7 6.50 12.93 4.84
CA TYR A 7 7.46 13.54 5.76
C TYR A 7 8.63 12.63 6.07
N ARG A 8 9.80 13.21 6.39
CA ARG A 8 10.96 12.45 6.85
C ARG A 8 10.81 12.16 8.34
N ILE A 9 11.12 10.93 8.73
CA ILE A 9 11.07 10.51 10.13
C ILE A 9 12.46 10.10 10.63
N TYR A 10 12.65 10.27 11.94
CA TYR A 10 13.91 10.01 12.63
C TYR A 10 13.65 8.99 13.75
N PRO A 11 13.42 7.71 13.40
CA PRO A 11 13.31 6.66 14.39
C PRO A 11 14.65 6.44 15.10
N GLU A 12 14.59 6.05 16.36
CA GLU A 12 15.74 5.62 17.14
C GLU A 12 16.31 4.30 16.59
N THR A 13 17.53 3.94 17.01
CA THR A 13 18.21 2.72 16.54
C THR A 13 17.41 1.46 16.87
N SER A 14 16.83 1.38 18.07
CA SER A 14 15.93 0.29 18.50
C SER A 14 14.70 0.19 17.59
N GLN A 15 14.04 1.32 17.33
CA GLN A 15 12.88 1.41 16.46
C GLN A 15 13.19 1.02 15.01
N LYS A 16 14.35 1.44 14.48
CA LYS A 16 14.82 1.04 13.14
C LYS A 16 14.98 -0.48 13.04
N LEU A 17 15.51 -1.12 14.08
CA LEU A 17 15.69 -2.58 14.10
C LEU A 17 14.34 -3.30 14.07
N ILE A 18 13.37 -2.85 14.88
CA ILE A 18 12.00 -3.37 14.88
C ILE A 18 11.35 -3.19 13.51
N LEU A 19 11.43 -2.00 12.92
CA LEU A 19 10.86 -1.71 11.61
C LEU A 19 11.47 -2.56 10.48
N ASN A 20 12.79 -2.77 10.52
CA ASN A 20 13.46 -3.65 9.57
C ASN A 20 13.02 -5.10 9.73
N ASN A 21 12.86 -5.58 10.97
CA ASN A 21 12.34 -6.92 11.24
C ASN A 21 10.89 -7.06 10.74
N TRP A 22 10.05 -6.05 10.94
CA TRP A 22 8.68 -6.06 10.43
C TRP A 22 8.64 -6.13 8.91
N LEU A 23 9.51 -5.39 8.20
CA LEU A 23 9.65 -5.52 6.74
C LEU A 23 10.06 -6.94 6.34
N ARG A 24 11.00 -7.56 7.07
CA ARG A 24 11.46 -8.95 6.85
C ARG A 24 10.33 -9.97 6.98
N ILE A 25 9.52 -9.86 8.04
CA ILE A 25 8.36 -10.73 8.31
C ILE A 25 7.28 -10.51 7.25
N CYS A 26 6.92 -9.25 6.97
CA CYS A 26 5.90 -8.92 5.98
C CYS A 26 6.29 -9.38 4.57
N ARG A 27 7.58 -9.24 4.20
CA ARG A 27 8.12 -9.73 2.93
C ARG A 27 8.00 -11.26 2.81
N TYR A 28 8.38 -11.99 3.87
CA TYR A 28 8.23 -13.44 3.91
C TYR A 28 6.78 -13.84 3.71
N TRP A 29 5.88 -13.22 4.46
CA TRP A 29 4.45 -13.50 4.40
C TRP A 29 3.87 -13.21 3.01
N TYR A 30 4.23 -12.07 2.40
CA TYR A 30 3.85 -11.74 1.03
C TYR A 30 4.29 -12.82 0.03
N ASN A 31 5.57 -13.20 0.07
CA ASN A 31 6.13 -14.16 -0.88
C ASN A 31 5.53 -15.56 -0.69
N ARG A 32 5.34 -16.01 0.54
CA ARG A 32 4.69 -17.29 0.85
C ARG A 32 3.27 -17.33 0.28
N MET A 33 2.45 -16.32 0.57
CA MET A 33 1.08 -16.24 0.08
C MET A 33 1.00 -16.19 -1.45
N LEU A 34 1.92 -15.45 -2.07
CA LEU A 34 2.01 -15.37 -3.53
C LEU A 34 2.40 -16.73 -4.14
N GLY A 35 3.34 -17.45 -3.52
CA GLY A 35 3.75 -18.79 -3.94
C GLY A 35 2.62 -19.80 -3.84
N GLU A 36 1.86 -19.80 -2.73
CA GLU A 36 0.68 -20.66 -2.57
C GLU A 36 -0.36 -20.42 -3.67
N ARG A 37 -0.58 -19.15 -4.05
CA ARG A 37 -1.49 -18.79 -5.15
C ARG A 37 -0.98 -19.24 -6.50
N PHE A 38 0.32 -19.08 -6.79
CA PHE A 38 0.91 -19.58 -8.03
C PHE A 38 0.84 -21.10 -8.12
N ASN A 39 1.20 -21.82 -7.05
CA ASN A 39 1.11 -23.28 -7.03
C ASN A 39 -0.33 -23.74 -7.31
N TRP A 40 -1.32 -23.12 -6.65
CA TRP A 40 -2.72 -23.45 -6.91
C TRP A 40 -3.12 -23.11 -8.36
N TRP A 41 -2.73 -21.95 -8.86
CA TRP A 41 -3.05 -21.50 -10.22
C TRP A 41 -2.45 -22.40 -11.30
N GLU A 42 -1.18 -22.77 -11.15
CA GLU A 42 -0.47 -23.63 -12.12
C GLU A 42 -1.03 -25.06 -12.11
N GLN A 43 -1.48 -25.57 -10.96
CA GLN A 43 -2.03 -26.91 -10.86
C GLN A 43 -3.52 -27.04 -11.26
N ASN A 44 -4.30 -25.95 -11.18
CA ASN A 44 -5.75 -25.98 -11.42
C ASN A 44 -6.17 -25.30 -12.73
N ARG A 45 -5.27 -24.64 -13.44
CA ARG A 45 -5.59 -23.99 -14.72
C ARG A 45 -5.49 -24.99 -15.87
N CYS A 46 -6.57 -25.11 -16.64
CA CYS A 46 -6.56 -25.74 -17.96
C CYS A 46 -6.62 -24.64 -19.05
N PRO A 47 -5.75 -24.65 -20.08
CA PRO A 47 -5.90 -23.77 -21.22
C PRO A 47 -7.21 -24.09 -21.96
N ILE A 48 -7.95 -23.06 -22.40
CA ILE A 48 -9.21 -23.25 -23.12
C ILE A 48 -8.96 -23.87 -24.51
N ASN A 49 -7.83 -23.52 -25.14
CA ASN A 49 -7.51 -23.89 -26.53
C ASN A 49 -6.39 -24.93 -26.64
N ALA A 50 -5.98 -25.56 -25.54
CA ALA A 50 -4.91 -26.55 -25.56
C ALA A 50 -5.01 -27.50 -24.35
N CYS A 51 -4.72 -28.78 -24.57
CA CYS A 51 -4.51 -29.74 -23.49
C CYS A 51 -3.00 -29.91 -23.26
N PRO A 52 -2.46 -29.60 -22.05
CA PRO A 52 -1.05 -29.83 -21.78
C PRO A 52 -0.73 -31.33 -21.75
N LEU A 53 0.39 -31.72 -22.36
CA LEU A 53 0.87 -33.12 -22.40
C LEU A 53 1.18 -33.69 -21.01
N ILE A 54 1.54 -32.80 -20.06
CA ILE A 54 1.76 -33.14 -18.66
C ILE A 54 0.64 -32.47 -17.86
N SER A 55 -0.25 -33.29 -17.31
CA SER A 55 -1.29 -32.84 -16.37
C SER A 55 -0.88 -33.21 -14.94
N HIS A 56 -1.04 -32.27 -14.02
CA HIS A 56 -0.91 -32.57 -12.59
C HIS A 56 -2.27 -32.98 -12.06
N LEU A 57 -2.31 -34.01 -11.20
CA LEU A 57 -3.46 -34.30 -10.36
C LEU A 57 -3.27 -33.54 -9.03
N PRO A 58 -3.75 -32.29 -8.89
CA PRO A 58 -3.58 -31.55 -7.65
C PRO A 58 -4.24 -32.25 -6.47
N GLN A 59 -3.66 -32.05 -5.28
CA GLN A 59 -4.41 -32.30 -4.06
C GLN A 59 -5.60 -31.34 -4.00
N LEU A 60 -6.77 -31.88 -3.69
CA LEU A 60 -7.99 -31.10 -3.56
C LEU A 60 -7.82 -30.03 -2.47
N LYS A 61 -7.83 -28.76 -2.88
CA LYS A 61 -7.64 -27.62 -1.99
C LYS A 61 -8.40 -26.41 -2.49
N ASP A 62 -9.01 -25.69 -1.55
CA ASP A 62 -9.70 -24.43 -1.83
C ASP A 62 -8.75 -23.40 -2.44
N LYS A 63 -9.30 -22.59 -3.36
CA LYS A 63 -8.60 -21.46 -3.97
C LYS A 63 -8.05 -20.53 -2.87
N PRO A 64 -6.73 -20.30 -2.82
CA PRO A 64 -6.16 -19.34 -1.89
C PRO A 64 -6.66 -17.93 -2.22
N ASN A 65 -7.37 -17.33 -1.26
CA ASN A 65 -7.90 -15.98 -1.35
C ASN A 65 -7.51 -15.18 -0.09
N TYR A 66 -7.85 -13.88 -0.09
CA TYR A 66 -7.61 -13.00 1.05
C TYR A 66 -8.11 -13.58 2.39
N TYR A 67 -9.33 -14.11 2.43
CA TYR A 67 -9.97 -14.57 3.67
C TYR A 67 -9.26 -15.81 4.25
N ASN A 68 -8.99 -16.80 3.39
CA ASN A 68 -8.34 -18.05 3.77
C ASN A 68 -6.92 -17.79 4.30
N GLN A 69 -6.14 -16.96 3.60
CA GLN A 69 -4.78 -16.63 4.03
C GLN A 69 -4.77 -15.73 5.29
N LYS A 70 -5.71 -14.78 5.40
CA LYS A 70 -5.87 -13.99 6.63
C LYS A 70 -6.22 -14.86 7.83
N LYS A 71 -7.02 -15.92 7.66
CA LYS A 71 -7.40 -16.87 8.72
C LYS A 71 -6.20 -17.66 9.29
N GLN A 72 -5.08 -17.74 8.57
CA GLN A 72 -3.85 -18.37 9.06
C GLN A 72 -3.08 -17.49 10.06
N LEU A 73 -3.27 -16.16 10.03
CA LEU A 73 -2.50 -15.23 10.87
C LEU A 73 -2.60 -15.50 12.39
N PRO A 74 -3.79 -15.81 12.96
CA PRO A 74 -3.88 -16.14 14.39
C PRO A 74 -3.05 -17.37 14.76
N GLN A 75 -3.00 -18.39 13.90
CA GLN A 75 -2.18 -19.59 14.14
C GLN A 75 -0.69 -19.27 14.04
N LEU A 76 -0.28 -18.51 13.00
CA LEU A 76 1.11 -18.10 12.80
C LEU A 76 1.63 -17.19 13.92
N LYS A 77 0.76 -16.51 14.66
CA LYS A 77 1.15 -15.68 15.81
C LYS A 77 1.38 -16.45 17.10
N LYS A 78 0.93 -17.72 17.19
CA LYS A 78 1.07 -18.53 18.41
C LYS A 78 2.47 -19.15 18.55
N ALA A 79 3.17 -19.33 17.43
CA ALA A 79 4.46 -20.01 17.40
C ALA A 79 5.47 -19.24 16.55
N ILE A 80 6.75 -19.47 16.82
CA ILE A 80 7.84 -18.99 15.99
C ILE A 80 7.80 -19.75 14.66
N VAL A 81 7.87 -19.01 13.55
CA VAL A 81 7.84 -19.59 12.21
C VAL A 81 9.26 -19.73 11.70
N GLU A 82 9.71 -20.96 11.48
CA GLU A 82 11.01 -21.23 10.87
C GLU A 82 10.94 -21.13 9.34
N VAL A 83 11.93 -20.44 8.76
CA VAL A 83 12.09 -20.30 7.32
C VAL A 83 12.95 -21.45 6.81
N LYS A 84 12.32 -22.47 6.21
CA LYS A 84 12.97 -23.72 5.76
C LYS A 84 14.30 -23.57 5.02
N HIS A 85 14.44 -22.58 4.14
CA HIS A 85 15.65 -22.43 3.31
C HIS A 85 16.79 -21.68 4.00
N SER A 86 16.50 -20.91 5.06
CA SER A 86 17.50 -20.09 5.75
C SER A 86 17.67 -20.45 7.23
N GLY A 87 16.83 -21.32 7.79
CA GLY A 87 16.77 -21.62 9.22
C GLY A 87 16.37 -20.41 10.09
N GLU A 88 15.93 -19.30 9.49
CA GLU A 88 15.64 -18.07 10.23
C GLU A 88 14.31 -18.20 10.98
N HIS A 89 14.31 -17.77 12.24
CA HIS A 89 13.13 -17.75 13.09
C HIS A 89 12.40 -16.41 13.00
N LEU A 90 11.15 -16.44 12.55
CA LEU A 90 10.29 -15.26 12.39
C LEU A 90 9.15 -15.28 13.39
N ASP A 91 9.07 -14.24 14.21
CA ASP A 91 7.98 -14.06 15.18
C ASP A 91 6.93 -13.06 14.66
N PHE A 92 5.79 -13.60 14.22
CA PHE A 92 4.67 -12.81 13.71
C PHE A 92 3.92 -12.04 14.81
N SER A 93 4.09 -12.42 16.08
CA SER A 93 3.42 -11.77 17.21
C SER A 93 3.91 -10.33 17.39
N GLN A 94 5.15 -10.04 17.00
CA GLN A 94 5.77 -8.70 17.10
C GLN A 94 5.09 -7.69 16.18
N VAL A 95 4.61 -8.11 15.01
CA VAL A 95 4.03 -7.20 14.03
C VAL A 95 2.61 -6.79 14.44
N TYR A 96 2.28 -5.52 14.22
CA TYR A 96 0.92 -5.03 14.43
C TYR A 96 -0.08 -5.75 13.51
N SER A 97 -1.23 -6.14 14.04
CA SER A 97 -2.18 -7.03 13.35
C SER A 97 -2.70 -6.45 12.04
N THR A 98 -2.98 -5.15 11.99
CA THR A 98 -3.50 -4.48 10.79
C THR A 98 -2.47 -4.44 9.67
N VAL A 99 -1.18 -4.34 10.00
CA VAL A 99 -0.09 -4.36 9.01
C VAL A 99 -0.02 -5.73 8.34
N LEU A 100 -0.09 -6.82 9.10
CA LEU A 100 -0.12 -8.18 8.52
C LEU A 100 -1.36 -8.39 7.63
N GLN A 101 -2.51 -7.84 8.02
CA GLN A 101 -3.73 -7.90 7.22
C GLN A 101 -3.60 -7.07 5.93
N ASP A 102 -2.92 -5.92 5.96
CA ASP A 102 -2.60 -5.15 4.75
C ASP A 102 -1.76 -5.95 3.77
N VAL A 103 -0.78 -6.74 4.26
CA VAL A 103 0.01 -7.63 3.38
C VAL A 103 -0.89 -8.60 2.62
N CYS A 104 -1.89 -9.19 3.28
CA CYS A 104 -2.86 -10.07 2.63
C CYS A 104 -3.66 -9.33 1.54
N LYS A 105 -4.13 -8.10 1.81
CA LYS A 105 -4.81 -7.25 0.82
C LYS A 105 -3.90 -6.93 -0.37
N ARG A 106 -2.62 -6.66 -0.10
CA ARG A 106 -1.62 -6.34 -1.12
C ARG A 106 -1.39 -7.51 -2.08
N VAL A 107 -1.30 -8.75 -1.57
CA VAL A 107 -1.19 -9.95 -2.42
C VAL A 107 -2.47 -10.15 -3.23
N GLU A 108 -3.65 -10.00 -2.62
CA GLU A 108 -4.93 -10.11 -3.31
C GLU A 108 -5.02 -9.15 -4.49
N ALA A 109 -4.77 -7.86 -4.26
CA ALA A 109 -4.81 -6.84 -5.30
C ALA A 109 -3.75 -7.08 -6.39
N THR A 110 -2.58 -7.63 -6.03
CA THR A 110 -1.54 -7.94 -7.02
C THR A 110 -1.97 -9.12 -7.90
N PHE A 111 -2.53 -10.16 -7.30
CA PHE A 111 -2.92 -11.37 -8.01
C PHE A 111 -4.20 -11.17 -8.83
N SER A 112 -5.17 -10.40 -8.33
CA SER A 112 -6.39 -10.09 -9.08
C SER A 112 -6.09 -9.31 -10.36
N ARG A 113 -5.16 -8.33 -10.31
CA ARG A 113 -4.69 -7.61 -11.50
C ARG A 113 -4.02 -8.53 -12.52
N PHE A 114 -3.24 -9.49 -12.06
CA PHE A 114 -2.62 -10.50 -12.92
C PHE A 114 -3.66 -11.37 -13.63
N VAL A 115 -4.74 -11.76 -12.94
CA VAL A 115 -5.78 -12.63 -13.48
C VAL A 115 -6.77 -11.87 -14.38
N ALA A 116 -7.20 -10.67 -14.01
CA ALA A 116 -8.26 -9.94 -14.69
C ALA A 116 -7.85 -9.38 -16.07
N GLY A 117 -6.55 -9.18 -16.31
CA GLY A 117 -6.06 -8.47 -17.50
C GLY A 117 -6.28 -6.95 -17.40
N ASP A 118 -5.63 -6.23 -18.28
CA ASP A 118 -5.75 -4.77 -18.47
C ASP A 118 -7.01 -4.45 -19.29
N ARG A 119 -7.48 -3.19 -19.24
CA ARG A 119 -8.69 -2.72 -19.93
C ARG A 119 -8.65 -2.93 -21.45
N LYS A 120 -7.45 -3.11 -22.02
CA LYS A 120 -7.18 -3.43 -23.44
C LYS A 120 -7.16 -4.93 -23.75
N GLY A 121 -7.48 -5.80 -22.78
CA GLY A 121 -7.41 -7.26 -22.91
C GLY A 121 -6.01 -7.88 -22.72
N ASN A 122 -4.97 -7.06 -22.51
CA ASN A 122 -3.61 -7.54 -22.27
C ASN A 122 -3.44 -8.00 -20.83
N CYS A 123 -2.86 -9.18 -20.58
CA CYS A 123 -2.56 -9.61 -19.22
C CYS A 123 -1.55 -8.66 -18.54
N SER A 124 -1.88 -8.16 -17.35
CA SER A 124 -0.88 -7.53 -16.49
C SER A 124 0.25 -8.54 -16.22
N GLY A 125 1.52 -8.12 -16.30
CA GLY A 125 2.66 -9.04 -16.18
C GLY A 125 2.66 -9.86 -14.88
N LYS A 126 3.24 -11.09 -14.93
CA LYS A 126 3.30 -12.02 -13.78
C LYS A 126 3.90 -11.34 -12.54
N PRO A 127 3.18 -11.34 -11.40
CA PRO A 127 3.70 -10.81 -10.14
C PRO A 127 5.01 -11.48 -9.74
N ARG A 128 5.98 -10.68 -9.30
CA ARG A 128 7.30 -11.19 -8.89
C ARG A 128 7.38 -11.26 -7.37
N PHE A 129 8.08 -12.29 -6.87
CA PHE A 129 8.49 -12.32 -5.46
C PHE A 129 9.30 -11.08 -5.10
N LYS A 130 9.10 -10.58 -3.88
CA LYS A 130 9.73 -9.35 -3.39
C LYS A 130 11.03 -9.68 -2.67
N SER A 131 12.13 -9.13 -3.17
CA SER A 131 13.41 -9.08 -2.48
C SER A 131 13.39 -8.03 -1.36
N GLN A 132 14.44 -7.97 -0.53
CA GLN A 132 14.60 -6.92 0.49
C GLN A 132 14.50 -5.52 -0.10
N SER A 133 15.12 -5.33 -1.27
CA SER A 133 15.11 -4.06 -1.97
C SER A 133 13.74 -3.69 -2.55
N ARG A 134 12.80 -4.62 -2.73
CA ARG A 134 11.47 -4.34 -3.29
C ARG A 134 10.36 -4.24 -2.24
N TYR A 135 10.53 -4.80 -1.05
CA TYR A 135 9.56 -4.71 0.04
C TYR A 135 9.99 -3.65 1.05
N ARG A 136 9.60 -2.39 0.82
CA ARG A 136 10.08 -1.23 1.60
C ARG A 136 9.01 -0.52 2.43
N SER A 137 7.74 -0.90 2.31
CA SER A 137 6.62 -0.18 2.92
C SER A 137 5.77 -1.03 3.87
N LEU A 138 5.45 -0.43 5.02
CA LEU A 138 4.49 -0.93 6.01
C LEU A 138 3.30 0.02 6.05
N ASN A 139 2.10 -0.49 5.82
CA ASN A 139 0.89 0.34 5.83
C ASN A 139 0.05 0.03 7.06
N PHE A 140 -0.49 1.09 7.66
CA PHE A 140 -1.36 1.10 8.81
C PHE A 140 -2.70 1.71 8.36
N PRO A 141 -3.64 0.89 7.90
CA PRO A 141 -4.88 1.36 7.25
C PRO A 141 -5.92 1.92 8.23
N ASN A 142 -5.75 1.68 9.53
CA ASN A 142 -6.65 2.13 10.59
C ASN A 142 -5.88 3.09 11.50
N ALA A 143 -5.24 4.09 10.90
CA ALA A 143 -4.51 5.10 11.65
C ALA A 143 -5.46 6.24 12.00
N ASP A 144 -5.38 6.71 13.23
CA ASP A 144 -6.27 7.74 13.77
C ASP A 144 -5.48 8.98 14.22
N ASP A 145 -6.18 10.10 14.37
CA ASP A 145 -5.59 11.37 14.82
C ASP A 145 -4.98 11.27 16.23
N SER A 146 -5.44 10.32 17.05
CA SER A 146 -4.89 10.06 18.40
C SER A 146 -3.42 9.63 18.40
N TRP A 147 -2.92 9.17 17.24
CA TRP A 147 -1.52 8.79 17.06
C TRP A 147 -0.63 10.01 16.85
N LEU A 148 -1.19 11.17 16.50
CA LEU A 148 -0.45 12.42 16.47
C LEU A 148 -0.25 12.94 17.89
N LYS A 149 1.01 13.13 18.27
CA LYS A 149 1.40 13.82 19.49
C LYS A 149 2.17 15.06 19.09
N PHE A 150 1.55 16.23 19.27
CA PHE A 150 2.19 17.49 18.98
C PHE A 150 3.32 17.72 19.99
N SER A 151 4.53 17.89 19.48
CA SER A 151 5.66 18.36 20.27
C SER A 151 5.96 19.77 19.79
N SER A 152 5.60 20.77 20.61
CA SER A 152 5.79 22.17 20.27
C SER A 152 7.25 22.56 20.50
N ILE A 153 8.15 22.06 19.65
CA ILE A 153 9.51 22.57 19.52
C ILE A 153 9.59 23.25 18.16
N ASN A 154 9.38 24.58 18.15
CA ASN A 154 9.49 25.46 16.99
C ASN A 154 8.59 25.14 15.78
N SER A 155 7.43 24.51 15.97
CA SER A 155 6.42 24.19 14.93
C SER A 155 6.90 23.32 13.74
N LYS A 156 8.13 22.81 13.78
CA LYS A 156 8.78 22.02 12.70
C LYS A 156 8.90 20.53 13.01
N TRP A 157 8.58 20.14 14.24
CA TRP A 157 8.67 18.76 14.71
C TRP A 157 7.32 18.28 15.20
N LEU A 158 6.99 17.04 14.84
CA LEU A 158 5.80 16.32 15.23
C LEU A 158 6.24 14.96 15.77
N CYS A 159 5.60 14.45 16.80
CA CYS A 159 5.81 13.08 17.25
C CYS A 159 4.62 12.23 16.83
N ILE A 160 4.87 11.07 16.23
CA ILE A 160 3.81 10.12 15.88
C ILE A 160 3.99 8.86 16.71
N PHE A 161 2.94 8.47 17.43
CA PHE A 161 2.88 7.22 18.16
C PHE A 161 2.47 6.09 17.21
N ILE A 162 3.32 5.07 17.08
CA ILE A 162 3.02 3.89 16.29
C ILE A 162 2.85 2.69 17.23
N PRO A 163 1.73 1.95 17.16
CA PRO A 163 1.50 0.79 18.02
C PRO A 163 2.67 -0.20 17.98
N LYS A 164 3.10 -0.67 19.16
CA LYS A 164 4.25 -1.57 19.39
C LYS A 164 5.65 -1.02 19.07
N ILE A 165 5.75 0.17 18.48
CA ILE A 165 7.05 0.80 18.15
C ILE A 165 7.31 2.00 19.08
N GLY A 166 6.26 2.76 19.42
CA GLY A 166 6.36 3.94 20.29
C GLY A 166 6.37 5.26 19.51
N LEU A 167 6.88 6.31 20.15
CA LEU A 167 6.93 7.66 19.60
C LEU A 167 8.09 7.83 18.62
N ILE A 168 7.80 8.30 17.42
CA ILE A 168 8.79 8.61 16.38
C ILE A 168 8.75 10.10 16.05
N LYS A 169 9.92 10.72 15.98
CA LYS A 169 10.07 12.12 15.58
C LYS A 169 9.89 12.27 14.07
N VAL A 170 9.10 13.25 13.67
CA VAL A 170 8.74 13.57 12.29
C VAL A 170 9.10 15.03 12.04
N ARG A 171 9.80 15.28 10.94
CA ARG A 171 10.12 16.65 10.51
C ARG A 171 9.05 17.14 9.54
N THR A 172 8.23 18.07 9.99
CA THR A 172 7.14 18.67 9.21
C THR A 172 7.67 19.88 8.45
N HIS A 173 7.57 19.83 7.12
CA HIS A 173 7.88 20.97 6.25
C HIS A 173 6.60 21.66 5.74
N ARG A 174 5.44 21.04 6.00
CA ARG A 174 4.10 21.57 5.74
C ARG A 174 3.27 21.35 7.00
N ILE A 175 2.40 22.30 7.29
CA ILE A 175 1.43 22.19 8.37
C ILE A 175 0.30 21.27 7.87
N ILE A 176 -0.23 20.43 8.75
CA ILE A 176 -1.41 19.61 8.44
C ILE A 176 -2.62 20.56 8.50
N PRO A 177 -3.42 20.69 7.43
CA PRO A 177 -4.55 21.62 7.42
C PRO A 177 -5.55 21.30 8.53
N ASP A 178 -6.04 22.35 9.17
CA ASP A 178 -7.05 22.22 10.22
C ASP A 178 -8.33 21.59 9.65
N GLY A 179 -8.90 20.63 10.38
CA GLY A 179 -10.08 19.86 9.96
C GLY A 179 -9.79 18.57 9.18
N SER A 180 -8.53 18.29 8.83
CA SER A 180 -8.15 17.08 8.11
C SER A 180 -7.96 15.88 9.03
N LYS A 181 -8.62 14.76 8.72
CA LYS A 181 -8.51 13.52 9.51
C LYS A 181 -7.54 12.54 8.86
N ILE A 182 -6.67 11.93 9.66
CA ILE A 182 -5.84 10.82 9.22
C ILE A 182 -6.72 9.60 8.97
N LYS A 183 -6.45 8.92 7.86
CA LYS A 183 -7.06 7.63 7.52
C LYS A 183 -6.05 6.51 7.55
N GLN A 184 -4.87 6.77 7.00
CA GLN A 184 -3.84 5.76 6.85
C GLN A 184 -2.47 6.37 7.01
N ILE A 185 -1.59 5.62 7.66
CA ILE A 185 -0.18 5.92 7.77
C ILE A 185 0.61 4.86 7.03
N SER A 186 1.59 5.25 6.21
CA SER A 186 2.47 4.30 5.53
C SER A 186 3.93 4.66 5.76
N LEU A 187 4.67 3.78 6.42
CA LEU A 187 6.11 3.93 6.62
C LEU A 187 6.85 3.36 5.44
N THR A 188 7.77 4.11 4.85
CA THR A 188 8.59 3.68 3.71
C THR A 188 10.07 3.86 4.01
N LYS A 189 10.84 2.79 3.86
CA LYS A 189 12.31 2.83 3.92
C LYS A 189 12.86 3.22 2.54
N LYS A 190 13.38 4.43 2.40
CA LYS A 190 14.13 4.87 1.21
C LYS A 190 15.64 4.70 1.44
N THR A 191 16.45 5.03 0.43
CA THR A 191 17.92 5.06 0.54
C THR A 191 18.38 6.05 1.61
N ASP A 192 17.72 7.21 1.66
CA ASP A 192 18.16 8.34 2.51
C ASP A 192 17.60 8.26 3.94
N GLY A 193 16.86 7.19 4.25
CA GLY A 193 16.26 6.95 5.55
C GLY A 193 14.77 6.64 5.49
N TRP A 194 14.11 6.83 6.62
CA TRP A 194 12.72 6.49 6.80
C TRP A 194 11.80 7.68 6.53
N TRP A 195 10.69 7.39 5.88
CA TRP A 195 9.66 8.35 5.51
C TRP A 195 8.29 7.86 5.98
N ILE A 196 7.39 8.79 6.28
CA ILE A 196 6.01 8.54 6.61
C ILE A 196 5.10 9.22 5.59
N ASN A 197 4.12 8.48 5.08
CA ASN A 197 3.06 9.00 4.24
C ASN A 197 1.77 9.04 5.06
N LEU A 198 1.22 10.23 5.28
CA LEU A 198 -0.05 10.45 5.95
C LEU A 198 -1.12 10.63 4.88
N SER A 199 -2.06 9.70 4.80
CA SER A 199 -3.28 9.85 3.99
C SER A 199 -4.31 10.61 4.81
N LEU A 200 -4.63 11.82 4.35
CA LEU A 200 -5.53 12.76 4.98
C LEU A 200 -6.84 12.83 4.19
N GLU A 201 -7.95 12.89 4.92
CA GLU A 201 -9.29 13.08 4.38
C GLU A 201 -9.86 14.37 4.94
N ASP A 202 -10.19 15.30 4.04
CA ASP A 202 -10.90 16.52 4.35
C ASP A 202 -12.33 16.41 3.82
N LYS A 203 -13.30 16.50 4.74
CA LYS A 203 -14.74 16.40 4.43
C LYS A 203 -15.37 17.73 4.06
N SER A 204 -14.69 18.86 4.31
CA SER A 204 -15.21 20.19 3.99
C SER A 204 -15.23 20.45 2.48
N ILE A 205 -14.30 19.82 1.75
CA ILE A 205 -14.20 19.92 0.30
C ILE A 205 -15.16 18.92 -0.35
N PRO A 206 -16.21 19.37 -1.07
CA PRO A 206 -17.20 18.50 -1.69
C PRO A 206 -16.53 17.56 -2.70
N GLU A 207 -17.08 16.36 -2.82
CA GLU A 207 -16.63 15.42 -3.86
C GLU A 207 -17.09 15.95 -5.22
N LEU A 208 -16.14 16.09 -6.15
CA LEU A 208 -16.46 16.37 -7.55
C LEU A 208 -17.28 15.21 -8.08
N LYS A 209 -18.59 15.40 -8.24
CA LYS A 209 -19.42 14.47 -8.98
C LYS A 209 -19.07 14.67 -10.45
N THR A 210 -18.58 13.61 -11.09
CA THR A 210 -18.54 13.58 -12.55
C THR A 210 -19.98 13.39 -13.02
N ASP A 211 -20.71 14.49 -13.14
CA ASP A 211 -21.92 14.48 -13.92
C ASP A 211 -21.52 14.11 -15.36
N ASN A 212 -22.30 13.27 -16.03
CA ASN A 212 -22.10 12.97 -17.46
C ASN A 212 -22.49 14.22 -18.26
N ILE A 213 -21.65 15.24 -18.20
CA ILE A 213 -21.80 16.47 -18.99
C ILE A 213 -21.36 16.11 -20.41
N GLN A 214 -22.28 16.22 -21.37
CA GLN A 214 -21.90 16.12 -22.77
C GLN A 214 -21.17 17.42 -23.16
N PRO A 215 -19.96 17.34 -23.72
CA PRO A 215 -19.22 18.52 -24.13
C PRO A 215 -19.97 19.23 -25.26
N THR A 216 -20.37 20.47 -25.02
CA THR A 216 -20.89 21.43 -25.99
C THR A 216 -19.88 22.57 -26.13
N TRP A 217 -19.99 23.35 -27.21
CA TRP A 217 -19.10 24.51 -27.42
C TRP A 217 -19.18 25.52 -26.26
N GLU A 218 -20.35 25.64 -25.63
CA GLU A 218 -20.61 26.57 -24.52
C GLU A 218 -20.06 26.10 -23.17
N ASN A 219 -19.81 24.80 -22.98
CA ASN A 219 -19.31 24.25 -21.71
C ASN A 219 -17.87 23.71 -21.80
N SER A 220 -17.26 23.79 -23.00
CA SER A 220 -15.91 23.32 -23.26
C SER A 220 -14.95 24.50 -23.15
N ILE A 221 -14.22 24.55 -22.04
CA ILE A 221 -13.17 25.55 -21.81
C ILE A 221 -11.80 24.96 -22.19
N GLY A 222 -11.06 25.67 -23.04
CA GLY A 222 -9.67 25.38 -23.36
C GLY A 222 -8.74 25.90 -22.29
N LEU A 223 -7.92 25.02 -21.71
CA LEU A 223 -6.95 25.36 -20.67
C LEU A 223 -5.55 25.13 -21.26
N ASP A 224 -4.86 26.21 -21.61
CA ASP A 224 -3.51 26.15 -22.18
C ASP A 224 -2.45 26.53 -21.12
N ALA A 225 -1.40 25.72 -21.05
CA ALA A 225 -0.32 25.88 -20.09
C ALA A 225 0.90 26.44 -20.81
N VAL A 226 1.14 27.75 -20.66
CA VAL A 226 2.26 28.43 -21.31
C VAL A 226 3.51 28.30 -20.44
N LEU A 227 4.60 27.79 -21.01
CA LEU A 227 5.87 27.49 -20.32
C LEU A 227 6.62 28.73 -19.78
N ASP A 228 6.30 29.93 -20.25
CA ASP A 228 7.01 31.17 -19.93
C ASP A 228 6.31 32.02 -18.85
N LYS A 229 5.13 31.60 -18.39
CA LYS A 229 4.32 32.33 -17.41
C LYS A 229 3.78 31.36 -16.36
N ASP A 230 3.87 31.75 -15.09
CA ASP A 230 3.25 31.03 -13.96
C ASP A 230 1.70 31.19 -13.92
N ILE A 231 1.06 31.40 -15.08
CA ILE A 231 -0.37 31.71 -15.21
C ILE A 231 -0.96 30.85 -16.32
N TYR A 232 -2.06 30.16 -16.03
CA TYR A 232 -2.85 29.45 -17.03
C TYR A 232 -3.72 30.45 -17.79
N LEU A 233 -3.69 30.41 -19.12
CA LEU A 233 -4.59 31.20 -19.95
C LEU A 233 -5.85 30.39 -20.20
N VAL A 234 -6.99 30.99 -19.86
CA VAL A 234 -8.32 30.45 -20.16
C VAL A 234 -8.83 31.19 -21.38
N GLN A 235 -9.03 30.48 -22.49
CA GLN A 235 -9.64 31.04 -23.70
C GLN A 235 -11.06 30.46 -23.84
N ASP A 236 -12.07 31.32 -23.73
CA ASP A 236 -13.43 30.99 -24.15
C ASP A 236 -13.49 31.10 -25.67
N GLY A 237 -13.70 29.98 -26.36
CA GLY A 237 -13.78 29.90 -27.83
C GLY A 237 -15.04 30.52 -28.44
N GLY A 238 -15.67 31.52 -27.81
CA GLY A 238 -16.88 32.16 -28.30
C GLY A 238 -16.60 33.42 -29.12
N ASN A 239 -16.19 33.29 -30.38
CA ASN A 239 -16.35 34.37 -31.36
C ASN A 239 -17.63 34.11 -32.17
N ASN A 240 -18.49 35.14 -32.24
CA ASN A 240 -19.61 35.27 -33.19
C ASN A 240 -19.17 35.02 -34.64
#